data_AF-A0A925T444-F1
#
_entry.id   AF-A0A925T444-F1
#
_cell.length_a   1.000
_cell.length_b   1.000
_cell.length_c   1.000
_cell.angle_alpha   90.00
_cell.angle_beta   90.00
_cell.angle_gamma   90.00
#
_symmetry.space_group_name_H-M   'P 1'
#
loop_
_entity.id
_entity.type
_entity.pdbx_description
1 polymer ?
#
loop_
_entity_poly.entity_id
_entity_poly.type
_entity_poly.pdbx_seq_one_letter_code
_entity_poly.pdbx_strand_id
1 'polypeptide(L)' 'MLRIIVVVFGIVLAAVGGVIAYRAYFLEPSAAVVITNTDVRELPDTFRVVSGIALLIVGAAIAYTAALRKK' A
#
# COMPACT_ATOMS: atom_id res chain seq x y z
N MET A 1 21.13 17.90 -1.27
CA MET A 1 20.16 17.77 -0.16
C MET A 1 18.77 17.38 -0.65
N LEU A 2 18.14 18.12 -1.56
CA LEU A 2 16.78 17.84 -2.05
C LEU A 2 16.57 16.40 -2.54
N ARG A 3 17.52 15.83 -3.29
CA ARG A 3 17.45 14.43 -3.75
C ARG A 3 17.30 13.43 -2.61
N ILE A 4 18.11 13.57 -1.56
CA ILE A 4 18.06 12.66 -0.40
C ILE A 4 16.71 12.79 0.31
N ILE A 5 16.20 14.01 0.44
CA ILE A 5 14.87 14.26 1.03
C ILE A 5 13.78 13.53 0.24
N VAL A 6 13.80 13.62 -1.10
CA VAL A 6 12.81 12.95 -1.95
C VAL A 6 12.93 11.43 -1.87
N VAL A 7 14.16 10.89 -1.81
CA VAL A 7 14.37 9.45 -1.62
C VAL A 7 13.79 8.98 -0.30
N VAL A 8 14.12 9.64 0.81
CA VAL A 8 13.62 9.30 2.15
C VAL A 8 12.09 9.43 2.19
N PHE A 9 11.54 10.50 1.62
CA PHE A 9 10.11 10.70 1.54
C PHE A 9 9.41 9.56 0.79
N GLY A 10 9.93 9.16 -0.38
CA GLY A 10 9.39 8.03 -1.14
C GLY A 10 9.42 6.71 -0.37
N ILE A 11 10.51 6.44 0.36
CA ILE A 11 10.63 5.24 1.21
C ILE A 11 9.59 5.24 2.32
N VAL A 12 9.42 6.36 3.03
CA VAL A 12 8.43 6.49 4.10
C VAL A 12 7.02 6.28 3.56
N LEU A 13 6.72 6.92 2.43
CA LEU A 13 5.41 6.81 1.77
C LEU A 13 5.13 5.37 1.32
N ALA A 14 6.16 4.68 0.83
CA ALA A 14 6.05 3.27 0.46
C ALA A 14 5.78 2.36 1.66
N ALA A 15 6.50 2.58 2.76
CA ALA A 15 6.33 1.83 4.00
C ALA A 15 4.93 2.01 4.59
N VAL A 16 4.41 3.24 4.60
CA VAL A 16 3.03 3.53 5.04
C VAL A 16 2.01 2.78 4.17
N GLY A 17 2.18 2.79 2.85
CA GLY A 17 1.32 2.04 1.93
C GLY A 17 1.33 0.54 2.21
N GLY A 18 2.52 -0.04 2.44
CA GLY A 18 2.68 -1.45 2.79
C GLY A 18 1.98 -1.83 4.09
N VAL A 19 2.12 -1.00 5.14
CA VAL A 19 1.44 -1.22 6.42
C VAL A 19 -0.09 -1.18 6.25
N ILE A 20 -0.62 -0.22 5.47
CA ILE A 20 -2.06 -0.14 5.20
C ILE A 20 -2.54 -1.40 4.48
N ALA A 21 -1.87 -1.81 3.41
CA ALA A 21 -2.24 -2.98 2.62
C ALA A 21 -2.21 -4.26 3.48
N TYR A 22 -1.16 -4.43 4.28
CA TYR A 22 -1.01 -5.58 5.17
C TYR A 22 -2.13 -5.61 6.22
N ARG A 23 -2.37 -4.49 6.91
CA ARG A 23 -3.42 -4.42 7.94
C ARG A 23 -4.80 -4.66 7.36
N ALA A 24 -5.13 -4.03 6.24
CA ALA A 24 -6.43 -4.16 5.58
C ALA A 24 -6.71 -5.59 5.11
N TYR A 25 -5.65 -6.32 4.72
CA TYR A 25 -5.81 -7.69 4.23
C TYR A 25 -5.83 -8.75 5.36
N PHE A 26 -5.01 -8.58 6.41
CA PHE A 26 -4.76 -9.64 7.38
C PHE A 26 -5.27 -9.36 8.80
N LEU A 27 -5.42 -8.09 9.20
CA LEU A 27 -5.65 -7.72 10.61
C LEU A 27 -6.98 -7.00 10.85
N GLU A 28 -7.52 -6.32 9.84
CA GLU A 28 -8.77 -5.59 9.99
C GLU A 28 -9.99 -6.50 9.83
N PRO A 29 -11.09 -6.21 10.57
CA PRO A 29 -12.33 -6.95 10.41
C PRO A 29 -12.83 -6.88 8.97
N SER A 30 -13.45 -7.96 8.53
CA SER A 30 -14.02 -8.08 7.19
C SER A 30 -15.03 -6.96 6.92
N ALA A 31 -14.75 -6.17 5.88
CA ALA A 31 -15.59 -5.04 5.50
C ALA A 31 -16.79 -5.47 4.65
N ALA A 32 -16.72 -6.66 4.05
CA ALA A 32 -17.80 -7.24 3.27
C ALA A 32 -17.92 -8.74 3.54
N VAL A 33 -19.16 -9.24 3.51
CA VAL A 33 -19.44 -10.67 3.58
C VAL A 33 -20.15 -11.04 2.29
N VAL A 34 -19.54 -11.93 1.49
CA VAL A 34 -20.19 -12.49 0.31
C VAL A 34 -20.86 -13.79 0.71
N ILE A 35 -22.19 -13.75 0.70
CA ILE A 35 -23.05 -14.90 0.96
C ILE A 35 -23.40 -15.51 -0.38
N THR A 36 -22.99 -16.76 -0.60
CA THR A 36 -23.40 -17.58 -1.74
C THR A 36 -24.30 -18.70 -1.25
N ASN A 37 -25.02 -19.37 -2.15
CA ASN A 37 -25.90 -20.50 -1.79
C ASN A 37 -25.17 -21.66 -1.09
N THR A 38 -23.83 -21.70 -1.19
CA THR A 38 -22.99 -22.77 -0.65
C THR A 38 -22.02 -22.32 0.44
N ASP A 39 -21.71 -21.03 0.57
CA ASP A 39 -20.69 -20.58 1.52
C ASP A 39 -20.79 -19.10 1.90
N VAL A 40 -20.28 -18.76 3.09
CA VAL A 40 -20.19 -17.39 3.62
C VAL A 40 -18.73 -17.00 3.68
N ARG A 41 -18.30 -16.09 2.78
CA ARG A 41 -16.90 -15.67 2.70
C ARG A 41 -16.75 -14.21 3.12
N GLU A 42 -16.02 -14.02 4.20
CA GLU A 42 -15.57 -12.72 4.66
C GLU A 42 -14.47 -12.19 3.73
N LEU A 43 -14.71 -11.01 3.15
CA LEU A 43 -13.76 -10.33 2.27
C LEU A 43 -13.12 -9.17 3.03
N PRO A 44 -11.78 -9.06 2.97
CA PRO A 44 -11.09 -7.89 3.48
C PRO A 44 -11.51 -6.65 2.69
N ASP A 45 -11.29 -5.48 3.29
CA ASP A 45 -11.52 -4.19 2.64
C ASP A 45 -10.61 -4.04 1.42
N THR A 46 -11.12 -4.48 0.28
CA THR A 46 -10.37 -4.53 -0.98
C THR A 46 -9.97 -3.12 -1.42
N PHE A 47 -10.77 -2.11 -1.09
CA PHE A 47 -10.45 -0.73 -1.40
C PHE A 47 -9.25 -0.23 -0.58
N ARG A 48 -9.19 -0.53 0.72
CA ARG A 48 -8.04 -0.19 1.55
C ARG A 48 -6.78 -0.98 1.19
N VAL A 49 -6.93 -2.24 0.80
CA VAL A 49 -5.81 -3.05 0.30
C VAL A 49 -5.23 -2.44 -0.98
N VAL A 50 -6.08 -2.16 -1.97
CA VAL A 50 -5.64 -1.60 -3.26
C VAL A 50 -5.03 -0.21 -3.09
N SER A 51 -5.63 0.66 -2.27
CA SER A 51 -5.07 2.00 -2.00
C SER A 51 -3.73 1.93 -1.27
N GLY A 52 -3.56 1.01 -0.31
CA GLY A 52 -2.27 0.75 0.34
C GLY A 52 -1.20 0.28 -0.64
N ILE A 53 -1.54 -0.67 -1.53
CA ILE A 53 -0.63 -1.15 -2.58
C ILE A 53 -0.25 -0.03 -3.55
N ALA A 54 -1.23 0.77 -3.99
CA ALA A 54 -0.97 1.90 -4.88
C ALA A 54 0.01 2.90 -4.25
N LEU A 55 -0.20 3.22 -2.96
CA LEU A 55 0.70 4.10 -2.21
C LEU A 55 2.11 3.50 -2.08
N LEU A 56 2.21 2.19 -1.84
CA LEU A 56 3.48 1.46 -1.79
C LEU A 56 4.25 1.60 -3.11
N ILE A 57 3.59 1.31 -4.23
CA ILE A 57 4.21 1.34 -5.56
C ILE A 57 4.64 2.77 -5.91
N VAL A 58 3.79 3.76 -5.67
CA VAL A 58 4.09 5.17 -5.95
C VAL A 58 5.27 5.67 -5.11
N GLY A 59 5.28 5.37 -3.80
CA GLY A 59 6.38 5.74 -2.91
C GLY A 59 7.71 5.11 -3.36
N ALA A 60 7.68 3.81 -3.72
CA ALA A 60 8.85 3.09 -4.22
C ALA A 60 9.35 3.68 -5.55
N ALA A 61 8.44 4.00 -6.47
CA ALA A 61 8.79 4.63 -7.75
C ALA A 61 9.41 6.03 -7.56
N ILE A 62 8.88 6.84 -6.65
CA ILE A 62 9.45 8.16 -6.31
C ILE A 62 10.85 7.99 -5.74
N ALA A 63 11.03 7.08 -4.77
CA ALA A 63 12.35 6.83 -4.17
C ALA A 63 13.35 6.33 -5.21
N TYR A 64 12.95 5.38 -6.05
CA TYR A 64 13.79 4.80 -7.09
C TYR A 64 14.20 5.81 -8.16
N THR A 65 13.24 6.58 -8.69
CA THR A 65 13.52 7.61 -9.70
C THR A 65 14.40 8.73 -9.14
N ALA A 66 14.17 9.16 -7.90
CA ALA A 66 15.03 10.13 -7.22
C ALA A 66 16.44 9.57 -6.96
N ALA A 67 16.55 8.28 -6.65
CA ALA A 67 17.83 7.59 -6.50
C ALA A 67 18.56 7.42 -7.83
N LEU A 68 17.86 7.26 -8.96
CA LEU A 68 18.49 7.15 -10.28
C LEU A 68 18.94 8.48 -10.88
N ARG A 69 18.35 9.61 -10.48
CA ARG A 69 18.77 10.93 -10.96
C ARG A 69 20.24 11.21 -10.61
N LYS A 70 21.13 11.04 -11.59
CA LYS A 70 22.52 11.52 -11.55
C LYS A 70 22.50 13.00 -11.92
N LYS A 71 22.66 13.85 -10.91
CA LYS A 71 22.68 15.33 -10.94
C LYS A 71 21.74 15.96 -11.96
#